data_AF-X0Z0A5-F1
#
_entry.id   AF-X0Z0A5-F1
#
_cell.length_a   1.000
_cell.length_b   1.000
_cell.length_c   1.000
_cell.angle_alpha   90.00
_cell.angle_beta   90.00
_cell.angle_gamma   90.00
#
_symmetry.space_group_name_H-M   'P 1'
#
loop_
_entity.id
_entity.type
_entity.pdbx_description
1 polymer ?
#
loop_
_entity_poly.entity_id
_entity_poly.type
_entity_poly.pdbx_seq_one_letter_code
_entity_poly.pdbx_strand_id
1 'polypeptide(L)'
;MINWIISPAKGLLQAAQQDFLPDFFKKENKHGVAANLLITQAVFVSFMCLAFLLMPSVNGSYWLLTDLSTQLYITMYVFVFLAALWLRHKHPEQPRPFKVFGGKPGMWLTCLLGLIGCAITLTVGFFPPTGINVGGDMHYIIVFSLGIVVMMVPSLGFLVYREIKVKRAKLRHPAA
;
A
#
# COMPACT_ATOMS: atom_id res chain seq x y z
N MET A 1 -11.56 12.30 -13.11
CA MET A 1 -10.13 11.99 -13.27
C MET A 1 -9.23 12.76 -12.29
N ILE A 2 -9.39 14.08 -12.11
CA ILE A 2 -8.57 14.89 -11.17
C ILE A 2 -8.61 14.36 -9.72
N ASN A 3 -9.76 13.81 -9.27
CA ASN A 3 -9.90 13.28 -7.90
C ASN A 3 -8.92 12.14 -7.58
N TRP A 4 -8.55 11.32 -8.58
CA TRP A 4 -7.63 10.19 -8.43
C TRP A 4 -6.17 10.62 -8.28
N ILE A 5 -5.84 11.87 -8.62
CA ILE A 5 -4.51 12.44 -8.45
C ILE A 5 -4.36 13.01 -7.03
N ILE A 6 -5.39 13.74 -6.55
CA ILE A 6 -5.32 14.46 -5.28
C ILE A 6 -5.56 13.55 -4.07
N SER A 7 -6.45 12.55 -4.18
CA SER A 7 -6.84 11.72 -3.03
C SER A 7 -5.69 10.93 -2.40
N PRO A 8 -4.84 10.22 -3.18
CA PRO A 8 -3.68 9.52 -2.61
C PRO A 8 -2.67 10.49 -1.98
N ALA A 9 -2.43 11.64 -2.62
CA ALA A 9 -1.51 12.66 -2.09
C ALA A 9 -2.01 13.24 -0.76
N LYS A 10 -3.32 13.44 -0.58
CA LYS A 10 -3.90 13.84 0.71
C LYS A 10 -3.74 12.76 1.78
N GLY A 11 -3.97 11.49 1.44
CA GLY A 11 -3.73 10.37 2.37
C GLY A 11 -2.27 10.29 2.81
N LEU A 12 -1.34 10.49 1.88
CA LEU A 12 0.09 10.48 2.15
C LEU A 12 0.56 11.73 2.91
N LEU A 13 -0.09 12.88 2.70
CA LEU A 13 0.12 14.10 3.49
C LEU A 13 -0.28 13.88 4.96
N GLN A 14 -1.41 13.22 5.21
CA GLN A 14 -1.82 12.85 6.57
C GLN A 14 -0.77 11.96 7.26
N ALA A 15 -0.21 10.99 6.53
CA ALA A 15 0.89 10.17 7.04
C ALA A 15 2.17 11.01 7.27
N ALA A 16 2.48 11.94 6.37
CA ALA A 16 3.62 12.84 6.51
C ALA A 16 3.49 13.71 7.77
N GLN A 17 2.30 14.27 8.04
CA GLN A 17 1.99 15.04 9.25
C GLN A 17 2.19 14.23 10.54
N GLN A 18 2.02 12.90 10.49
CA GLN A 18 2.29 11.96 11.58
C GLN A 18 3.75 11.45 11.64
N ASP A 19 4.68 12.15 10.99
CA ASP A 19 6.12 11.87 10.98
C ASP A 19 6.54 10.57 10.27
N PHE A 20 5.66 9.97 9.45
CA PHE A 20 6.03 8.83 8.61
C PHE A 20 6.92 9.21 7.43
N LEU A 21 6.92 10.48 7.01
CA LEU A 21 7.71 10.99 5.89
C LEU A 21 8.63 12.15 6.31
N PRO A 22 9.69 12.45 5.53
CA PRO A 22 10.48 13.67 5.66
C PRO A 22 9.64 14.94 5.69
N ASP A 23 10.10 15.96 6.42
CA ASP A 23 9.37 17.23 6.58
C ASP A 23 9.16 17.97 5.25
N PHE A 24 9.96 17.67 4.23
CA PHE A 24 9.75 18.11 2.86
C PHE A 24 8.34 17.75 2.33
N PHE A 25 7.81 16.57 2.67
CA PHE A 25 6.51 16.10 2.20
C PHE A 25 5.33 16.60 3.02
N LYS A 26 5.58 17.25 4.16
CA LYS A 26 4.54 17.90 4.97
C LYS A 26 4.09 19.25 4.41
N LYS A 27 4.88 19.84 3.50
CA LYS A 27 4.66 21.20 3.01
C LYS A 27 3.46 21.26 2.07
N GLU A 28 2.54 22.14 2.39
CA GLU A 28 1.43 22.55 1.53
C GLU A 28 1.76 23.87 0.83
N ASN A 29 1.17 24.10 -0.35
CA ASN A 29 1.22 25.40 -1.01
C ASN A 29 0.14 26.36 -0.46
N LYS A 30 0.07 27.58 -1.00
CA LYS A 30 -0.92 28.60 -0.61
C LYS A 30 -2.40 28.20 -0.79
N HIS A 31 -2.67 27.08 -1.45
CA HIS A 31 -4.00 26.55 -1.70
C HIS A 31 -4.32 25.30 -0.85
N GLY A 32 -3.48 24.96 0.14
CA GLY A 32 -3.68 23.78 0.99
C GLY A 32 -3.45 22.45 0.25
N VAL A 33 -2.61 22.47 -0.79
CA VAL A 33 -2.32 21.29 -1.62
C VAL A 33 -0.89 20.82 -1.34
N ALA A 34 -0.72 19.51 -1.14
CA ALA A 34 0.57 18.85 -0.95
C ALA A 34 1.39 18.79 -2.25
N ALA A 35 1.85 19.96 -2.71
CA ALA A 35 2.50 20.13 -4.00
C ALA A 35 3.75 19.24 -4.16
N ASN A 36 4.56 19.11 -3.11
CA ASN A 36 5.78 18.30 -3.15
C ASN A 36 5.47 16.81 -3.38
N LEU A 37 4.40 16.28 -2.76
CA LEU A 37 3.95 14.91 -2.96
C LEU A 37 3.42 14.71 -4.38
N LEU A 38 2.61 15.65 -4.88
CA LEU A 38 2.06 15.59 -6.24
C LEU A 38 3.15 15.63 -7.31
N ILE A 39 4.14 16.53 -7.17
CA ILE A 39 5.27 16.63 -8.11
C ILE A 39 6.10 15.35 -8.06
N THR A 40 6.37 14.82 -6.87
CA THR A 40 7.14 13.56 -6.72
C THR A 40 6.42 12.39 -7.39
N GLN A 41 5.11 12.26 -7.18
CA GLN A 41 4.29 11.25 -7.86
C GLN A 41 4.32 11.46 -9.38
N ALA A 42 4.17 12.70 -9.86
CA ALA A 42 4.16 13.00 -11.29
C ALA A 42 5.49 12.60 -11.95
N VAL A 43 6.61 12.98 -11.35
CA VAL A 43 7.95 12.61 -11.82
C VAL A 43 8.12 11.09 -11.83
N PHE A 44 7.71 10.41 -10.76
CA PHE A 44 7.80 8.96 -10.67
C PHE A 44 6.96 8.26 -11.75
N VAL A 45 5.70 8.66 -11.93
CA VAL A 45 4.81 8.11 -12.95
C VAL A 45 5.35 8.40 -14.36
N SER A 46 5.84 9.60 -14.63
CA SER A 46 6.46 9.92 -15.92
C SER A 46 7.68 9.04 -16.21
N PHE A 47 8.52 8.79 -15.21
CA PHE A 47 9.66 7.87 -15.37
C PHE A 47 9.21 6.43 -15.63
N MET A 48 8.19 5.94 -14.93
CA MET A 48 7.59 4.64 -15.19
C MET A 48 6.98 4.55 -16.59
N CYS A 49 6.29 5.61 -17.05
CA CYS A 49 5.76 5.70 -18.41
C CYS A 49 6.88 5.58 -19.47
N LEU A 50 8.04 6.19 -19.25
CA LEU A 50 9.19 6.06 -20.15
C LEU A 50 9.74 4.62 -20.18
N ALA A 51 9.73 3.92 -19.05
CA ALA A 51 10.19 2.53 -18.99
C ALA A 51 9.33 1.58 -19.86
N PHE A 52 8.03 1.89 -20.08
CA PHE A 52 7.20 1.12 -21.01
C PHE A 52 7.68 1.19 -22.46
N LEU A 53 8.35 2.26 -22.88
CA LEU A 53 8.92 2.36 -24.24
C LEU A 53 10.04 1.35 -24.48
N LEU A 54 10.64 0.84 -23.42
CA LEU A 54 11.71 -0.15 -23.45
C LEU A 54 11.18 -1.58 -23.33
N MET A 55 9.89 -1.77 -23.06
CA MET A 55 9.31 -3.11 -22.88
C MET A 55 8.87 -3.72 -24.21
N PRO A 56 9.12 -5.02 -24.42
CA PRO A 56 8.78 -5.71 -25.68
C PRO A 56 7.28 -5.89 -25.90
N SER A 57 6.46 -5.75 -24.85
CA SER A 57 5.01 -5.97 -24.90
C SER A 57 4.28 -5.02 -23.96
N VAL A 58 3.61 -4.00 -24.52
CA VAL A 58 2.78 -3.07 -23.75
C VAL A 58 1.66 -3.80 -22.99
N ASN A 59 1.04 -4.80 -23.63
CA ASN A 59 -0.01 -5.60 -23.01
C ASN A 59 0.52 -6.42 -21.82
N GLY A 60 1.71 -7.03 -21.97
CA GLY A 60 2.36 -7.77 -20.89
C GLY A 60 2.72 -6.89 -19.70
N SER A 61 3.30 -5.71 -19.96
CA SER A 61 3.62 -4.71 -18.94
C SER A 61 2.37 -4.21 -18.21
N TYR A 62 1.30 -3.92 -18.94
CA TYR A 62 0.02 -3.49 -18.37
C TYR A 62 -0.57 -4.55 -17.45
N TRP A 63 -0.57 -5.82 -17.89
CA TRP A 63 -0.99 -6.95 -17.07
C TRP A 63 -0.16 -7.08 -15.81
N LEU A 64 1.17 -7.08 -15.94
CA LEU A 64 2.10 -7.19 -14.83
C LEU A 64 1.87 -6.09 -13.79
N LEU A 65 1.77 -4.83 -14.22
CA LEU A 65 1.57 -3.70 -13.30
C LEU A 65 0.18 -3.69 -12.66
N THR A 66 -0.85 -4.11 -13.40
CA THR A 66 -2.21 -4.26 -12.85
C THR A 66 -2.24 -5.33 -11.77
N ASP A 67 -1.59 -6.47 -12.02
CA ASP A 67 -1.53 -7.55 -11.04
C ASP A 67 -0.67 -7.16 -9.84
N LEU A 68 0.53 -6.58 -10.03
CA LEU A 68 1.35 -6.05 -8.94
C LEU A 68 0.60 -5.04 -8.06
N SER A 69 -0.15 -4.12 -8.68
CA SER A 69 -1.01 -3.18 -7.94
C SER A 69 -2.11 -3.91 -7.16
N THR A 70 -2.68 -4.97 -7.73
CA THR A 70 -3.68 -5.81 -7.07
C THR A 70 -3.08 -6.55 -5.88
N GLN A 71 -1.88 -7.13 -6.01
CA GLN A 71 -1.16 -7.81 -4.94
C GLN A 71 -0.89 -6.89 -3.74
N LEU A 72 -0.43 -5.66 -4.01
CA LEU A 72 -0.20 -4.67 -2.97
C LEU A 72 -1.51 -4.30 -2.26
N TYR A 73 -2.60 -4.12 -3.01
CA TYR A 73 -3.91 -3.79 -2.48
C TYR A 73 -4.49 -4.92 -1.62
N ILE A 74 -4.36 -6.17 -2.04
CA ILE A 74 -4.83 -7.32 -1.28
C ILE A 74 -4.00 -7.53 -0.01
N THR A 75 -2.69 -7.27 -0.06
CA THR A 75 -1.83 -7.31 1.14
C THR A 75 -2.31 -6.30 2.19
N MET A 76 -2.76 -5.10 1.77
CA MET A 76 -3.40 -4.15 2.67
C MET A 76 -4.67 -4.73 3.32
N TYR A 77 -5.52 -5.42 2.54
CA TYR A 77 -6.73 -6.06 3.10
C TYR A 77 -6.42 -7.15 4.10
N VAL A 78 -5.35 -7.93 3.90
CA VAL A 78 -4.89 -8.90 4.91
C VAL A 78 -4.64 -8.19 6.23
N PHE A 79 -3.91 -7.07 6.23
CA PHE A 79 -3.68 -6.29 7.45
C PHE A 79 -4.97 -5.73 8.05
N VAL A 80 -5.92 -5.26 7.22
CA VAL A 80 -7.21 -4.76 7.70
C VAL A 80 -8.02 -5.86 8.39
N PHE A 81 -8.14 -7.06 7.79
CA PHE A 81 -8.88 -8.17 8.40
C PHE A 81 -8.21 -8.67 9.68
N LEU A 82 -6.88 -8.81 9.69
CA LEU A 82 -6.13 -9.20 10.89
C LEU A 82 -6.27 -8.15 12.00
N ALA A 83 -6.16 -6.87 11.68
CA ALA A 83 -6.35 -5.78 12.63
C ALA A 83 -7.78 -5.77 13.19
N ALA A 84 -8.78 -6.06 12.36
CA ALA A 84 -10.17 -6.11 12.79
C ALA A 84 -10.43 -7.26 13.78
N LEU A 85 -9.86 -8.44 13.54
CA LEU A 85 -9.89 -9.57 14.47
C LEU A 85 -9.12 -9.26 15.77
N TRP A 86 -7.93 -8.69 15.65
CA TRP A 86 -7.09 -8.33 16.80
C TRP A 86 -7.75 -7.29 17.68
N LEU A 87 -8.30 -6.22 17.09
CA LEU A 87 -9.00 -5.16 17.82
C LEU A 87 -10.28 -5.68 18.50
N ARG A 88 -10.96 -6.66 17.88
CA ARG A 88 -12.15 -7.31 18.44
C ARG A 88 -11.82 -8.07 19.73
N HIS A 89 -10.64 -8.67 19.80
CA HIS A 89 -10.17 -9.39 20.97
C HIS A 89 -9.57 -8.46 22.04
N LYS A 90 -8.70 -7.52 21.62
CA LYS A 90 -7.94 -6.67 22.53
C LYS A 90 -8.74 -5.53 23.16
N HIS A 91 -9.69 -4.96 22.43
CA HIS A 91 -10.48 -3.83 22.89
C HIS A 91 -11.99 -4.13 22.75
N PRO A 92 -12.54 -5.08 23.54
CA PRO A 92 -13.91 -5.52 23.41
C PRO A 92 -14.94 -4.43 23.78
N GLU A 93 -14.58 -3.54 24.72
CA GLU A 93 -15.44 -2.53 25.35
C GLU A 93 -15.54 -1.21 24.59
N GLN A 94 -14.72 -0.98 23.56
CA GLN A 94 -14.80 0.26 22.79
C GLN A 94 -16.19 0.40 22.14
N PRO A 95 -16.83 1.58 22.22
CA PRO A 95 -18.13 1.81 21.62
C PRO A 95 -18.03 1.68 20.10
N ARG A 96 -18.96 0.92 19.50
CA ARG A 96 -18.98 0.62 18.06
C ARG A 96 -20.30 1.11 17.46
N PRO A 97 -20.29 2.26 16.74
CA PRO A 97 -21.47 2.79 16.05
C PRO A 97 -22.03 1.82 15.01
N PHE A 98 -21.15 1.02 14.40
CA PHE A 98 -21.51 -0.03 13.45
C PHE A 98 -21.10 -1.42 13.99
N LYS A 99 -21.96 -2.42 13.80
CA LYS A 99 -21.68 -3.81 14.14
C LYS A 99 -22.05 -4.69 12.95
N VAL A 100 -21.14 -5.60 12.58
CA VAL A 100 -21.42 -6.64 11.59
C VAL A 100 -22.60 -7.48 12.05
N PHE A 101 -23.50 -7.80 11.12
CA PHE A 101 -24.64 -8.66 11.37
C PHE A 101 -24.20 -9.98 12.00
N GLY A 102 -24.94 -10.48 13.00
CA GLY A 102 -24.53 -11.67 13.75
C GLY A 102 -23.44 -11.42 14.80
N GLY A 103 -23.07 -10.18 15.10
CA GLY A 103 -22.26 -9.85 16.28
C GLY A 103 -20.83 -10.37 16.23
N LYS A 104 -20.37 -11.09 17.27
CA LYS A 104 -19.02 -11.69 17.31
C LYS A 104 -18.84 -12.81 16.28
N PRO A 105 -19.71 -13.84 16.17
CA PRO A 105 -19.52 -14.89 15.19
C PRO A 105 -19.63 -14.38 13.75
N GLY A 106 -20.55 -13.45 13.47
CA GLY A 106 -20.64 -12.82 12.15
C GLY A 106 -19.36 -12.08 11.75
N MET A 107 -18.77 -11.33 12.68
CA MET A 107 -17.47 -10.66 12.47
C MET A 107 -16.34 -11.66 12.13
N TRP A 108 -16.25 -12.77 12.87
CA TRP A 108 -15.25 -13.80 12.63
C TRP A 108 -15.43 -14.45 11.25
N LEU A 109 -16.66 -14.80 10.90
CA LEU A 109 -16.98 -15.38 9.60
C LEU A 109 -16.60 -14.42 8.46
N THR A 110 -16.99 -13.14 8.56
CA THR A 110 -16.65 -12.13 7.54
C THR A 110 -15.14 -11.98 7.38
N CYS A 111 -14.38 -11.91 8.48
CA CYS A 111 -12.93 -11.78 8.39
C CYS A 111 -12.28 -13.04 7.83
N LEU A 112 -12.76 -14.23 8.20
CA LEU A 112 -12.22 -15.49 7.69
C LEU A 112 -12.47 -15.63 6.19
N LEU A 113 -13.68 -15.34 5.72
CA LEU A 113 -14.00 -15.34 4.28
C LEU A 113 -13.16 -14.31 3.53
N GLY A 114 -12.98 -13.11 4.09
CA GLY A 114 -12.11 -12.08 3.53
C GLY A 114 -10.65 -12.51 3.42
N LEU A 115 -10.11 -13.14 4.47
CA LEU A 115 -8.75 -13.67 4.49
C LEU A 115 -8.55 -14.82 3.50
N ILE A 116 -9.54 -15.72 3.35
CA ILE A 116 -9.52 -16.77 2.33
C ILE A 116 -9.47 -16.15 0.93
N GLY A 117 -10.33 -15.16 0.65
CA GLY A 117 -10.31 -14.43 -0.63
C GLY A 117 -8.97 -13.74 -0.90
N CYS A 118 -8.37 -13.14 0.13
CA CYS A 118 -7.03 -12.56 0.04
C CYS A 118 -5.98 -13.63 -0.28
N ALA A 119 -5.99 -14.76 0.43
CA ALA A 119 -5.03 -15.85 0.21
C ALA A 119 -5.14 -16.43 -1.21
N ILE A 120 -6.37 -16.62 -1.72
CA ILE A 120 -6.60 -17.05 -3.10
C ILE A 120 -6.01 -16.03 -4.07
N THR A 121 -6.33 -14.75 -3.92
CA THR A 121 -5.86 -13.70 -4.84
C THR A 121 -4.35 -13.55 -4.82
N LEU A 122 -3.74 -13.62 -3.63
CA LEU A 122 -2.29 -13.58 -3.48
C LEU A 122 -1.62 -14.77 -4.15
N THR A 123 -2.23 -15.96 -4.08
CA THR A 123 -1.70 -17.16 -4.75
C THR A 123 -1.88 -17.08 -6.27
N VAL A 124 -3.03 -16.59 -6.72
CA VAL A 124 -3.37 -16.55 -8.16
C VAL A 124 -2.45 -15.62 -8.94
N GLY A 125 -1.99 -14.51 -8.36
CA GLY A 125 -1.07 -13.59 -9.05
C GLY A 125 0.27 -14.21 -9.46
N PHE A 126 0.68 -15.30 -8.80
CA PHE A 126 1.91 -16.03 -9.19
C PHE A 126 1.74 -16.92 -10.41
N PHE A 127 0.51 -17.08 -10.94
CA PHE A 127 0.28 -17.79 -12.20
C PHE A 127 0.35 -16.83 -13.38
N PRO A 128 1.30 -17.02 -14.32
CA PRO A 128 1.39 -16.15 -15.50
C PRO A 128 0.15 -16.30 -16.40
N PRO A 129 -0.31 -15.20 -17.03
CA PRO A 129 -1.45 -15.25 -17.94
C PRO A 129 -1.10 -16.02 -19.22
N THR A 130 -2.04 -16.84 -19.72
CA THR A 130 -1.88 -17.53 -21.00
C THR A 130 -2.15 -16.58 -22.17
N GLY A 131 -1.39 -16.73 -23.26
CA GLY A 131 -1.57 -15.94 -24.48
C GLY A 131 -0.98 -14.52 -24.44
N ILE A 132 -0.24 -14.16 -23.38
CA ILE A 132 0.47 -12.89 -23.26
C ILE A 132 1.95 -13.19 -23.10
N ASN A 133 2.79 -12.56 -23.94
CA ASN A 133 4.24 -12.70 -23.80
C ASN A 133 4.72 -11.91 -22.56
N VAL A 134 4.92 -12.65 -21.47
CA VAL A 134 5.50 -12.17 -20.19
C VAL A 134 6.91 -12.75 -19.95
N GLY A 135 7.53 -13.33 -20.99
CA GLY A 135 8.73 -14.16 -20.87
C GLY A 135 8.41 -15.59 -20.42
N GLY A 136 9.42 -16.32 -19.96
CA GLY A 136 9.24 -17.66 -19.40
C GLY A 136 8.71 -17.63 -17.96
N ASP A 137 8.07 -18.73 -17.51
CA ASP A 137 7.43 -18.83 -16.20
C ASP A 137 8.35 -18.42 -15.03
N MET A 138 9.60 -18.89 -15.05
CA MET A 138 10.59 -18.54 -14.03
C MET A 138 10.95 -17.04 -14.07
N HIS A 139 11.05 -16.45 -15.27
CA HIS A 139 11.32 -15.02 -15.41
C HIS A 139 10.16 -14.20 -14.85
N TYR A 140 8.92 -14.59 -15.17
CA TYR A 140 7.72 -13.97 -14.62
C TYR A 140 7.72 -14.01 -13.09
N ILE A 141 7.90 -15.19 -12.49
CA ILE A 141 7.87 -15.36 -11.03
C ILE A 141 8.94 -14.50 -10.35
N ILE A 142 10.16 -14.44 -10.89
CA ILE A 142 11.25 -13.62 -10.33
C ILE A 142 10.93 -12.14 -10.44
N VAL A 143 10.56 -11.66 -11.63
CA VAL A 143 10.24 -10.24 -11.87
C VAL A 143 9.04 -9.81 -11.03
N PHE A 144 8.02 -10.65 -10.95
CA PHE A 144 6.82 -10.42 -10.16
C PHE A 144 7.13 -10.35 -8.67
N SER A 145 7.84 -11.33 -8.13
CA SER A 145 8.24 -11.35 -6.72
C SER A 145 9.09 -10.13 -6.37
N LEU A 146 10.06 -9.79 -7.22
CA LEU A 146 10.89 -8.60 -7.06
C LEU A 146 10.04 -7.32 -7.13
N GLY A 147 9.08 -7.25 -8.05
CA GLY A 147 8.16 -6.12 -8.19
C GLY A 147 7.36 -5.88 -6.92
N ILE A 148 6.81 -6.93 -6.31
CA ILE A 148 6.10 -6.85 -5.02
C ILE A 148 7.03 -6.30 -3.94
N VAL A 149 8.23 -6.87 -3.79
CA VAL A 149 9.21 -6.43 -2.78
C VAL A 149 9.56 -4.96 -2.99
N VAL A 150 9.89 -4.55 -4.22
CA VAL A 150 10.23 -3.17 -4.57
C VAL A 150 9.08 -2.21 -4.25
N MET A 151 7.83 -2.60 -4.51
CA MET A 151 6.66 -1.79 -4.16
C MET A 151 6.42 -1.68 -2.64
N MET A 152 6.81 -2.69 -1.86
CA MET A 152 6.68 -2.68 -0.40
C MET A 152 7.79 -1.90 0.31
N VAL A 153 8.99 -1.81 -0.28
CA VAL A 153 10.16 -1.15 0.30
C VAL A 153 9.89 0.29 0.77
N PRO A 154 9.24 1.18 -0.01
CA PRO A 154 8.94 2.54 0.46
C PRO A 154 8.10 2.56 1.74
N SER A 155 7.05 1.73 1.78
CA SER A 155 6.15 1.63 2.94
C SER A 155 6.90 1.18 4.20
N LEU A 156 7.72 0.12 4.08
CA LEU A 156 8.55 -0.36 5.20
C LEU A 156 9.62 0.68 5.60
N GLY A 157 10.24 1.33 4.62
CA GLY A 157 11.22 2.39 4.83
C GLY A 157 10.65 3.56 5.61
N PHE A 158 9.42 3.99 5.32
CA PHE A 158 8.72 5.04 6.06
C PHE A 158 8.38 4.65 7.49
N LEU A 159 8.04 3.38 7.75
CA LEU A 159 7.86 2.87 9.12
C LEU A 159 9.16 2.96 9.92
N VAL A 160 10.27 2.48 9.35
CA VAL A 160 11.59 2.52 9.99
C VAL A 160 12.06 3.96 10.19
N TYR A 161 11.86 4.83 9.20
CA TYR A 161 12.19 6.25 9.28
C TYR A 161 11.48 6.92 10.47
N ARG A 162 10.18 6.66 10.66
CA ARG A 162 9.41 7.18 11.80
C ARG A 162 9.98 6.73 13.13
N GLU A 163 10.27 5.45 13.28
CA GLU A 163 10.85 4.90 14.52
C GLU A 163 12.19 5.57 14.86
N ILE A 164 13.06 5.77 13.87
CA ILE A 164 14.34 6.47 14.05
C ILE A 164 14.10 7.93 14.45
N LYS A 165 13.17 8.63 13.79
CA LYS A 165 12.86 10.04 14.06
C LYS A 165 12.30 10.21 15.48
N VAL A 166 11.35 9.36 15.89
CA VAL A 166 10.76 9.36 17.23
C VAL A 166 11.83 9.12 18.30
N LYS A 167 12.71 8.12 18.10
CA LYS A 167 13.82 7.85 19.03
C LYS A 167 14.77 9.05 19.15
N ARG A 168 15.14 9.69 18.03
CA ARG A 168 15.99 10.89 18.04
C ARG A 168 15.35 12.08 18.73
N ALA A 169 14.03 12.27 18.59
CA ALA A 169 13.31 13.34 19.28
C ALA A 169 13.34 13.17 20.81
N LYS A 170 13.12 11.93 21.29
CA LYS A 170 13.22 11.60 22.73
C LYS A 170 14.62 11.84 23.31
N LEU A 171 15.68 11.57 22.53
CA LEU A 171 17.06 11.82 22.97
C LEU A 171 17.42 13.31 23.04
N ARG A 172 16.80 14.17 22.24
CA ARG A 172 17.04 15.62 22.24
C ARG A 172 16.30 16.36 23.36
N HIS A 173 15.19 15.79 23.82
CA HIS A 173 14.41 16.32 24.95
C HIS A 173 14.13 15.17 25.93
N PRO A 174 15.14 14.72 26.71
CA PRO A 174 14.89 13.78 27.78
C PRO A 174 13.89 14.43 28.73
N ALA A 175 12.79 13.73 29.01
CA ALA A 175 11.80 14.20 29.99
C ALA A 175 12.54 14.52 31.30
N ALA A 176 12.48 15.78 31.72
CA ALA A 176 13.02 16.25 32.98
C ALA A 176 12.28 15.60 34.16
#